data_AF-A0A9D4HNB2-F1
#
_entry.id   AF-A0A9D4HNB2-F1
#
_cell.length_a   1.000
_cell.length_b   1.000
_cell.length_c   1.000
_cell.angle_alpha   90.00
_cell.angle_beta   90.00
_cell.angle_gamma   90.00
#
_symmetry.space_group_name_H-M   'P 1'
#
loop_
_entity.id
_entity.type
_entity.pdbx_description
1 polymer ?
#
loop_
_entity_poly.entity_id
_entity_poly.type
_entity_poly.pdbx_seq_one_letter_code
_entity_poly.pdbx_strand_id
1 'polypeptide(L)'
;MIMFIRALDNNRADTLLQVFTQGVAESGIPLRVRTDKGMEHVKIADFMLENRGNGSMITGKSVHNQRVERMWRDVYEGSLGFYSELFSFLEDEGKLNIMKPLHIYALHYVYMQKINEKLNIWKDAWNTHRLRTVGASPLKLWTSGMINSPVPSKDTVSADNDDMGIVSDISRPIFGRTEVQISDTCSSALARECPKDWSSSNYGIELFEKAISILEVNQI
;
A
#
# COMPACT_ATOMS: atom_id res chain seq x y z
N MET A 1 8.92 13.20 -2.17
CA MET A 1 7.44 13.28 -2.25
C MET A 1 6.91 11.87 -2.31
N ILE A 2 5.74 11.61 -1.75
CA ILE A 2 5.06 10.31 -1.81
C ILE A 2 3.97 10.42 -2.85
N MET A 3 4.09 9.62 -3.91
CA MET A 3 3.16 9.67 -5.05
C MET A 3 1.84 8.98 -4.69
N PHE A 4 1.95 7.78 -4.13
CA PHE A 4 0.83 6.97 -3.67
C PHE A 4 1.25 6.17 -2.44
N ILE A 5 0.27 5.83 -1.61
CA ILE A 5 0.42 4.91 -0.48
C ILE A 5 -0.94 4.26 -0.24
N ARG A 6 -0.97 2.94 -0.09
CA ARG A 6 -2.22 2.19 0.05
C ARG A 6 -1.98 0.89 0.79
N ALA A 7 -2.83 0.61 1.78
CA ALA A 7 -2.95 -0.71 2.37
C ALA A 7 -3.83 -1.60 1.48
N LEU A 8 -3.37 -2.83 1.27
CA LEU A 8 -4.00 -3.84 0.41
C LEU A 8 -4.21 -5.12 1.22
N ASP A 9 -5.18 -5.93 0.80
CA ASP A 9 -5.49 -7.24 1.41
C ASP A 9 -4.72 -8.40 0.76
N ASN A 10 -3.83 -8.10 -0.18
CA ASN A 10 -3.00 -9.05 -0.91
C ASN A 10 -1.77 -8.34 -1.51
N ASN A 11 -0.75 -9.10 -1.94
CA ASN A 11 0.44 -8.55 -2.61
C ASN A 11 0.58 -9.06 -4.05
N ARG A 12 -0.53 -9.39 -4.73
CA ARG A 12 -0.49 -9.85 -6.13
C ARG A 12 0.04 -8.74 -7.03
N ALA A 13 0.85 -9.11 -8.02
CA ALA A 13 1.45 -8.16 -8.94
C ALA A 13 0.42 -7.31 -9.71
N ASP A 14 -0.76 -7.86 -10.00
CA ASP A 14 -1.87 -7.11 -10.61
C ASP A 14 -2.36 -5.98 -9.74
N THR A 15 -2.55 -6.26 -8.44
CA THR A 15 -3.04 -5.27 -7.49
C THR A 15 -2.01 -4.17 -7.28
N LEU A 16 -0.72 -4.52 -7.18
CA LEU A 16 0.34 -3.52 -7.09
C LEU A 16 0.45 -2.69 -8.38
N LEU A 17 0.35 -3.30 -9.56
CA LEU A 17 0.33 -2.56 -10.82
C LEU A 17 -0.84 -1.57 -10.87
N GLN A 18 -2.03 -1.96 -10.42
CA GLN A 18 -3.20 -1.08 -10.38
C GLN A 18 -2.95 0.16 -9.49
N VAL A 19 -2.35 -0.02 -8.32
CA VAL A 19 -2.02 1.10 -7.43
C VAL A 19 -0.92 1.98 -8.05
N PHE A 20 0.08 1.36 -8.68
CA PHE A 20 1.16 2.07 -9.36
C PHE A 20 0.62 2.94 -10.50
N THR A 21 -0.25 2.40 -11.35
CA THR A 21 -0.81 3.13 -12.50
C THR A 21 -1.73 4.27 -12.08
N GLN A 22 -2.44 4.14 -10.94
CA GLN A 22 -3.19 5.26 -10.34
C GLN A 22 -2.25 6.44 -9.99
N GLY A 23 -1.13 6.15 -9.32
CA GLY A 23 -0.14 7.20 -9.00
C GLY A 23 0.52 7.81 -10.24
N VAL A 24 0.77 6.99 -11.26
CA VAL A 24 1.28 7.45 -12.56
C VAL A 24 0.29 8.35 -13.28
N ALA A 25 -1.02 8.06 -13.20
CA ALA A 25 -2.04 8.91 -13.83
C ALA A 25 -2.05 10.33 -13.24
N GLU A 26 -1.75 10.48 -11.96
CA GLU A 26 -1.70 11.78 -11.28
C GLU A 26 -0.36 12.51 -11.52
N SER A 27 0.74 11.78 -11.66
CA SER A 27 2.09 12.35 -11.53
C SER A 27 3.02 12.13 -12.73
N GLY A 28 2.55 11.41 -13.75
CA GLY A 28 3.34 10.97 -14.89
C GLY A 28 4.19 9.73 -14.61
N ILE A 29 4.65 9.10 -15.70
CA ILE A 29 5.51 7.90 -15.63
C ILE A 29 6.92 8.33 -15.17
N PRO A 30 7.48 7.74 -14.10
CA PRO A 30 8.85 8.06 -13.69
C PRO A 30 9.89 7.64 -14.74
N LEU A 31 11.12 8.15 -14.64
CA LEU A 31 12.22 7.71 -15.50
C LEU A 31 12.73 6.32 -15.12
N ARG A 32 12.90 6.09 -13.81
CA ARG A 32 13.38 4.85 -13.25
C ARG A 32 12.59 4.50 -11.99
N VAL A 33 12.33 3.22 -11.77
CA VAL A 33 11.75 2.68 -10.55
C VAL A 33 12.74 1.69 -9.97
N ARG A 34 12.91 1.75 -8.64
CA ARG A 34 13.74 0.79 -7.90
C ARG A 34 12.86 -0.07 -7.01
N THR A 35 13.02 -1.38 -7.09
CA THR A 35 12.37 -2.36 -6.23
C THR A 35 13.39 -3.35 -5.69
N ASP A 36 13.01 -4.15 -4.71
CA ASP A 36 13.73 -5.40 -4.46
C ASP A 36 13.36 -6.44 -5.56
N LYS A 37 13.85 -7.67 -5.39
CA LYS A 37 13.65 -8.76 -6.36
C LYS A 37 12.38 -9.58 -6.10
N GLY A 38 11.37 -8.98 -5.44
CA GLY A 38 10.09 -9.63 -5.13
C GLY A 38 9.21 -9.87 -6.36
N MET A 39 8.51 -11.01 -6.38
CA MET A 39 7.59 -11.39 -7.47
C MET A 39 6.36 -10.47 -7.55
N GLU A 40 6.01 -9.79 -6.46
CA GLU A 40 4.95 -8.80 -6.39
C GLU A 40 5.19 -7.61 -7.33
N HIS A 41 6.45 -7.31 -7.68
CA HIS A 41 6.81 -6.16 -8.50
C HIS A 41 6.95 -6.46 -10.00
N VAL A 42 6.80 -7.72 -10.41
CA VAL A 42 7.08 -8.15 -11.81
C VAL A 42 6.29 -7.34 -12.84
N LYS A 43 5.00 -7.08 -12.60
CA LYS A 43 4.14 -6.34 -13.53
C LYS A 43 4.46 -4.84 -13.59
N ILE A 44 4.97 -4.27 -12.50
CA ILE A 44 5.51 -2.89 -12.52
C ILE A 44 6.78 -2.85 -13.36
N ALA A 45 7.60 -3.91 -13.28
CA ALA A 45 8.82 -4.00 -14.06
C ALA A 45 8.52 -4.04 -15.56
N ASP A 46 7.59 -4.92 -15.97
CA ASP A 46 7.12 -5.01 -17.35
C ASP A 46 6.59 -3.67 -17.85
N PHE A 47 5.70 -3.02 -17.07
CA PHE A 47 5.15 -1.71 -17.40
C PHE A 47 6.25 -0.66 -17.64
N MET A 48 7.27 -0.61 -16.78
CA MET A 48 8.35 0.37 -16.91
C MET A 48 9.26 0.06 -18.10
N LEU A 49 9.60 -1.20 -18.36
CA LEU A 49 10.38 -1.61 -19.54
C LEU A 49 9.64 -1.24 -20.84
N GLU A 50 8.32 -1.47 -20.89
CA GLU A 50 7.49 -1.11 -22.03
C GLU A 50 7.42 0.39 -22.25
N ASN A 51 7.34 1.21 -21.20
CA ASN A 51 7.14 2.66 -21.32
C ASN A 51 8.43 3.50 -21.32
N ARG A 52 9.52 2.98 -20.77
CA ARG A 52 10.79 3.72 -20.56
C ARG A 52 12.03 2.98 -21.07
N GLY A 53 11.91 1.72 -21.49
CA GLY A 53 13.00 0.93 -22.06
C GLY A 53 13.95 0.33 -21.01
N ASN A 54 15.07 -0.20 -21.47
CA ASN A 54 16.08 -0.84 -20.63
C ASN A 54 16.69 0.17 -19.64
N GLY A 55 16.96 -0.28 -18.41
CA GLY A 55 17.48 0.57 -17.32
C GLY A 55 16.43 1.41 -16.60
N SER A 56 15.16 1.33 -17.00
CA SER A 56 14.03 1.95 -16.28
C SER A 56 13.65 1.21 -15.00
N MET A 57 14.02 -0.06 -14.89
CA MET A 57 13.83 -0.86 -13.68
C MET A 57 15.17 -1.20 -13.06
N ILE A 58 15.31 -0.85 -11.79
CA ILE A 58 16.48 -1.16 -11.00
C ILE A 58 16.05 -2.16 -9.94
N THR A 59 16.56 -3.38 -10.02
CA THR A 59 16.30 -4.41 -8.99
C THR A 59 17.58 -4.66 -8.19
N GLY A 60 17.45 -4.89 -6.89
CA GLY A 60 18.61 -5.11 -6.03
C GLY A 60 18.26 -5.67 -4.68
N LYS A 61 19.27 -5.96 -3.86
CA LYS A 61 19.05 -6.41 -2.48
C LYS A 61 18.29 -5.34 -1.68
N SER A 62 17.36 -5.76 -0.83
CA SER A 62 16.54 -4.87 0.02
C SER A 62 17.38 -3.90 0.84
N VAL A 63 18.58 -4.30 1.31
CA VAL A 63 19.53 -3.46 2.08
C VAL A 63 19.95 -2.16 1.40
N HIS A 64 19.77 -2.06 0.08
CA HIS A 64 20.06 -0.84 -0.69
C HIS A 64 18.82 0.07 -0.86
N ASN A 65 17.63 -0.38 -0.45
CA ASN A 65 16.38 0.37 -0.51
C ASN A 65 16.20 1.27 0.73
N GLN A 66 17.30 1.71 1.35
CA GLN A 66 17.31 2.43 2.63
C GLN A 66 16.37 3.64 2.68
N ARG A 67 16.18 4.35 1.56
CA ARG A 67 15.27 5.50 1.49
C ARG A 67 13.81 5.10 1.69
N VAL A 68 13.37 4.01 1.04
CA VAL A 68 12.00 3.52 1.21
C VAL A 68 11.83 2.91 2.60
N GLU A 69 12.85 2.22 3.12
CA GLU A 69 12.82 1.67 4.48
C GLU A 69 12.75 2.76 5.57
N ARG A 70 13.47 3.88 5.42
CA ARG A 70 13.32 5.02 6.34
C ARG A 70 11.93 5.62 6.25
N MET A 71 11.43 5.83 5.03
CA MET A 71 10.08 6.35 4.82
C MET A 71 9.01 5.44 5.44
N TRP A 72 9.19 4.12 5.34
CA TRP A 72 8.30 3.14 5.98
C TRP A 72 8.29 3.27 7.51
N ARG A 73 9.43 3.58 8.15
CA ARG A 73 9.45 3.90 9.58
C ARG A 73 8.61 5.13 9.90
N ASP A 74 8.74 6.20 9.11
CA ASP A 74 7.96 7.44 9.30
C ASP A 74 6.45 7.21 9.09
N VAL A 75 6.07 6.38 8.10
CA VAL A 75 4.68 5.95 7.86
C VAL A 75 4.15 5.14 9.05
N TYR A 76 4.96 4.22 9.57
CA TYR A 76 4.56 3.39 10.70
C TYR A 76 4.32 4.24 11.95
N GLU A 77 5.30 5.07 12.33
CA GLU A 77 5.19 5.96 13.48
C GLU A 77 4.02 6.95 13.35
N GLY A 78 3.77 7.49 12.15
CA GLY A 78 2.74 8.50 11.93
C GLY A 78 1.32 7.96 11.67
N SER A 79 1.19 6.73 11.16
CA SER A 79 -0.11 6.19 10.72
C SER A 79 -0.42 4.81 11.27
N LEU A 80 0.49 3.85 11.10
CA LEU A 80 0.18 2.42 11.27
C LEU A 80 0.41 1.89 12.69
N GLY A 81 1.28 2.50 13.49
CA GLY A 81 1.62 2.05 14.84
C GLY A 81 0.40 1.89 15.74
N PHE A 82 -0.53 2.85 15.68
CA PHE A 82 -1.82 2.76 16.36
C PHE A 82 -2.62 1.49 16.01
N TYR A 83 -2.71 1.13 14.73
CA TYR A 83 -3.44 -0.07 14.31
C TYR A 83 -2.70 -1.34 14.70
N SER A 84 -1.36 -1.31 14.66
CA SER A 84 -0.52 -2.40 15.14
C SER A 84 -0.82 -2.70 16.62
N GLU A 85 -0.81 -1.67 17.47
CA GLU A 85 -1.14 -1.79 18.90
C GLU A 85 -2.59 -2.23 19.12
N LEU A 86 -3.53 -1.65 18.38
CA LEU A 86 -4.95 -2.02 18.45
C LEU A 86 -5.17 -3.51 18.11
N PHE A 87 -4.52 -4.02 17.06
CA PHE A 87 -4.68 -5.41 16.64
C PHE A 87 -3.99 -6.38 17.61
N SER A 88 -2.81 -6.03 18.13
CA SER A 88 -2.20 -6.79 19.22
C SER A 88 -3.09 -6.85 20.45
N PHE A 89 -3.68 -5.72 20.85
CA PHE A 89 -4.67 -5.70 21.94
C PHE A 89 -5.87 -6.61 21.68
N LEU A 90 -6.40 -6.63 20.45
CA LEU A 90 -7.50 -7.54 20.09
C LEU A 90 -7.09 -9.02 20.16
N GLU A 91 -5.85 -9.36 19.81
CA GLU A 91 -5.32 -10.73 19.94
C GLU A 91 -5.14 -11.12 21.42
N ASP A 92 -4.53 -10.26 22.22
CA ASP A 92 -4.29 -10.49 23.66
C ASP A 92 -5.60 -10.67 24.44
N GLU A 93 -6.64 -9.93 24.05
CA GLU A 93 -7.99 -10.04 24.62
C GLU A 93 -8.81 -11.23 24.07
N GLY A 94 -8.24 -12.02 23.15
CA GLY A 94 -8.90 -13.17 22.53
C GLY A 94 -10.02 -12.81 21.54
N LYS A 95 -10.15 -11.54 21.15
CA LYS A 95 -11.16 -11.04 20.20
C LYS A 95 -10.76 -11.30 18.74
N LEU A 96 -9.46 -11.21 18.44
CA LEU A 96 -8.88 -11.51 17.14
C LEU A 96 -8.16 -12.87 17.17
N ASN A 97 -8.54 -13.76 16.25
CA ASN A 97 -7.82 -15.02 16.02
C ASN A 97 -7.29 -15.03 14.58
N ILE A 98 -5.98 -14.83 14.42
CA ILE A 98 -5.32 -14.76 13.12
C ILE A 98 -5.37 -16.07 12.32
N MET A 99 -5.62 -17.20 12.99
CA MET A 99 -5.75 -18.50 12.35
C MET A 99 -7.14 -18.71 11.73
N LYS A 100 -8.11 -17.84 12.04
CA LYS A 100 -9.46 -17.88 11.45
C LYS A 100 -9.57 -16.90 10.28
N PRO A 101 -9.77 -17.38 9.03
CA PRO A 101 -9.94 -16.51 7.86
C PRO A 101 -11.07 -15.49 8.00
N LEU A 102 -12.16 -15.83 8.69
CA LEU A 102 -13.26 -14.90 8.96
C LEU A 102 -12.83 -13.68 9.79
N HIS A 103 -11.96 -13.87 10.78
CA HIS A 103 -11.50 -12.77 11.61
C HIS A 103 -10.59 -11.84 10.78
N ILE A 104 -9.69 -12.40 9.96
CA ILE A 104 -8.86 -11.62 9.04
C ILE A 104 -9.73 -10.86 8.02
N TYR A 105 -10.77 -11.50 7.48
CA TYR A 105 -11.73 -10.85 6.60
C TYR A 105 -12.48 -9.70 7.30
N ALA A 106 -12.99 -9.94 8.51
CA ALA A 106 -13.67 -8.91 9.31
C ALA A 106 -12.75 -7.72 9.61
N LEU A 107 -11.48 -8.00 9.93
CA LEU A 107 -10.47 -7.00 10.20
C LEU A 107 -10.22 -6.14 8.96
N HIS A 108 -10.01 -6.76 7.79
CA HIS A 108 -9.90 -6.04 6.53
C HIS A 108 -11.17 -5.24 6.21
N TYR A 109 -12.36 -5.81 6.41
CA TYR A 109 -13.63 -5.16 6.12
C TYR A 109 -13.82 -3.88 6.94
N VAL A 110 -13.56 -3.94 8.24
CA VAL A 110 -13.80 -2.83 9.18
C VAL A 110 -12.69 -1.78 9.10
N TYR A 111 -11.41 -2.19 9.04
CA TYR A 111 -10.30 -1.27 9.26
C TYR A 111 -9.57 -0.84 7.99
N MET A 112 -9.62 -1.59 6.87
CA MET A 112 -8.82 -1.28 5.69
C MET A 112 -9.14 0.10 5.10
N GLN A 113 -10.42 0.50 5.10
CA GLN A 113 -10.82 1.83 4.64
C GLN A 113 -10.25 2.91 5.56
N LYS A 114 -10.39 2.76 6.89
CA LYS A 114 -9.87 3.72 7.87
C LYS A 114 -8.35 3.85 7.84
N ILE A 115 -7.64 2.75 7.66
CA ILE A 115 -6.19 2.75 7.45
C ILE A 115 -5.85 3.57 6.20
N ASN A 116 -6.53 3.33 5.08
CA ASN A 116 -6.28 4.07 3.85
C ASN A 116 -6.64 5.57 3.94
N GLU A 117 -7.73 5.92 4.63
CA GLU A 117 -8.07 7.32 4.95
C GLU A 117 -6.94 8.00 5.74
N LYS A 118 -6.42 7.34 6.79
CA LYS A 118 -5.31 7.86 7.59
C LYS A 118 -4.02 7.97 6.79
N LEU A 119 -3.70 6.98 5.96
CA LEU A 119 -2.54 6.99 5.07
C LEU A 119 -2.61 8.14 4.06
N ASN A 120 -3.79 8.45 3.51
CA ASN A 120 -3.99 9.57 2.61
C ASN A 120 -3.76 10.92 3.33
N ILE A 121 -4.35 11.10 4.51
CA ILE A 121 -4.12 12.31 5.34
C ILE A 121 -2.62 12.47 5.64
N TRP A 122 -1.96 11.39 6.03
CA TRP A 122 -0.54 11.41 6.33
C TRP A 122 0.32 11.70 5.09
N LYS A 123 -0.02 11.12 3.93
CA LYS A 123 0.63 11.41 2.63
C LYS A 123 0.56 12.90 2.31
N ASP A 124 -0.62 13.50 2.46
CA ASP A 124 -0.83 14.91 2.13
C ASP A 124 -0.10 15.83 3.10
N ALA A 125 -0.13 15.53 4.40
CA ALA A 125 0.67 16.21 5.41
C ALA A 125 2.17 16.09 5.10
N TRP A 126 2.65 14.90 4.76
CA TRP A 126 4.04 14.66 4.39
C TRP A 126 4.43 15.41 3.11
N ASN A 127 3.58 15.49 2.11
CA ASN A 127 3.92 16.19 0.87
C ASN A 127 3.90 17.71 1.02
N THR A 128 3.18 18.24 2.01
CA THR A 128 3.03 19.68 2.25
C THR A 128 3.94 20.21 3.37
N HIS A 129 4.48 19.37 4.26
CA HIS A 129 5.37 19.81 5.32
C HIS A 129 6.68 20.40 4.79
N ARG A 130 7.25 21.36 5.53
CA ARG A 130 8.52 22.00 5.18
C ARG A 130 9.69 21.12 5.59
N LEU A 131 10.53 20.72 4.64
CA LEU A 131 11.79 20.04 4.93
C LEU A 131 12.80 21.06 5.48
N ARG A 132 13.36 20.79 6.66
CA ARG A 132 14.26 21.72 7.37
C ARG A 132 15.50 22.09 6.55
N THR A 133 16.09 21.13 5.86
CA THR A 133 17.36 21.29 5.14
C THR A 133 17.25 22.13 3.88
N VAL A 134 16.12 22.06 3.19
CA VAL A 134 15.88 22.73 1.89
C VAL A 134 14.86 23.86 1.98
N GLY A 135 14.20 24.02 3.12
CA GLY A 135 13.28 25.12 3.40
C GLY A 135 11.96 25.09 2.61
N ALA A 136 11.71 24.05 1.81
CA ALA A 136 10.51 23.88 0.98
C ALA A 136 9.85 22.51 1.24
N SER A 137 8.60 22.34 0.80
CA SER A 137 7.90 21.06 0.91
C SER A 137 8.25 20.10 -0.22
N PRO A 138 8.12 18.78 -0.02
CA PRO A 138 8.33 17.81 -1.09
C PRO A 138 7.51 18.12 -2.36
N LEU A 139 6.27 18.56 -2.19
CA LEU A 139 5.41 18.96 -3.32
C LEU A 139 5.97 20.18 -4.05
N LYS A 140 6.40 21.23 -3.33
CA LYS A 140 7.00 22.43 -3.95
C LYS A 140 8.27 22.10 -4.75
N LEU A 141 9.13 21.25 -4.20
CA LEU A 141 10.35 20.81 -4.88
C LEU A 141 10.02 20.01 -6.14
N TRP A 142 9.04 19.12 -6.06
CA TRP A 142 8.59 18.34 -7.22
C TRP A 142 8.00 19.25 -8.31
N THR A 143 7.08 20.15 -7.97
CA THR A 143 6.47 21.10 -8.92
C THR A 143 7.54 21.98 -9.57
N SER A 144 8.49 22.51 -8.79
CA SER A 144 9.59 23.30 -9.35
C SER A 144 10.48 22.47 -10.26
N GLY A 145 10.77 21.21 -9.90
CA GLY A 145 11.51 20.28 -10.75
C GLY A 145 10.82 20.01 -12.08
N MET A 146 9.50 19.79 -12.08
CA MET A 146 8.73 19.56 -13.30
C MET A 146 8.69 20.79 -14.23
N ILE A 147 8.67 22.00 -13.68
CA ILE A 147 8.71 23.25 -14.48
C ILE A 147 10.10 23.45 -15.10
N ASN A 148 11.16 23.23 -14.31
CA ASN A 148 12.53 23.54 -14.73
C ASN A 148 13.20 22.43 -15.54
N SER A 149 12.79 21.18 -15.34
CA SER A 149 13.40 19.99 -15.94
C SER A 149 12.36 18.88 -16.06
N PRO A 150 11.43 19.00 -17.03
CA PRO A 150 10.37 18.01 -17.22
C PRO A 150 10.98 16.64 -17.57
N VAL A 151 10.28 15.58 -17.17
CA VAL A 151 10.67 14.21 -17.51
C VAL A 151 10.58 14.02 -19.04
N PRO A 152 11.67 13.64 -19.73
CA PRO A 152 11.67 13.44 -21.17
C PRO A 152 10.76 12.28 -21.61
N SER A 153 10.37 12.25 -22.89
CA SER A 153 9.64 11.13 -23.49
C SER A 153 10.54 9.90 -23.65
N LYS A 154 9.93 8.74 -23.95
CA LYS A 154 10.66 7.46 -24.10
C LYS A 154 11.83 7.54 -25.10
N ASP A 155 11.73 8.40 -26.11
CA ASP A 155 12.67 8.45 -27.23
C ASP A 155 14.04 9.08 -26.90
N THR A 156 14.25 9.57 -25.67
CA THR A 156 15.43 10.36 -25.30
C THR A 156 16.37 9.72 -24.27
N VAL A 157 16.08 8.52 -23.77
CA VAL A 157 16.89 7.86 -22.72
C VAL A 157 17.84 6.81 -23.30
N SER A 158 19.14 7.09 -23.24
CA SER A 158 20.21 6.14 -23.52
C SER A 158 20.24 5.04 -22.46
N ALA A 159 20.37 3.77 -22.90
CA ALA A 159 20.48 2.64 -21.99
C ALA A 159 21.89 2.59 -21.36
N ASP A 160 22.00 2.99 -20.09
CA ASP A 160 23.19 2.68 -19.29
C ASP A 160 23.09 1.23 -18.80
N ASN A 161 24.11 0.44 -19.11
CA ASN A 161 24.23 -0.97 -18.75
C ASN A 161 24.62 -1.13 -17.26
N ASP A 162 23.65 -0.99 -16.36
CA ASP A 162 23.78 -1.52 -15.00
C ASP A 162 23.28 -2.97 -14.96
N ASP A 163 24.15 -3.85 -14.46
CA ASP A 163 24.02 -5.30 -14.28
C ASP A 163 22.58 -5.80 -14.06
N MET A 164 21.97 -6.31 -15.14
CA MET A 164 20.60 -6.83 -15.21
C MET A 164 20.57 -8.32 -14.82
N GLY A 165 20.79 -8.60 -13.53
CA GLY A 165 20.51 -9.91 -12.96
C GLY A 165 19.11 -9.97 -12.35
N ILE A 166 18.07 -10.26 -13.15
CA ILE A 166 16.74 -10.64 -12.62
C ILE A 166 16.88 -12.03 -11.99
N VAL A 167 17.30 -12.07 -10.73
CA VAL A 167 17.18 -13.26 -9.89
C VAL A 167 15.97 -13.00 -9.01
N SER A 168 14.79 -13.46 -9.42
CA SER A 168 13.60 -13.36 -8.58
C SER A 168 13.86 -14.07 -7.27
N ASP A 169 13.58 -13.39 -6.15
CA ASP A 169 13.62 -14.04 -4.85
C ASP A 169 12.29 -14.77 -4.64
N ILE A 170 12.23 -16.00 -5.14
CA ILE A 170 11.06 -16.89 -4.98
C ILE A 170 10.79 -17.26 -3.51
N SER A 171 11.67 -16.90 -2.57
CA SER A 171 11.43 -17.16 -1.14
C SER A 171 10.39 -16.22 -0.52
N ARG A 172 10.09 -15.08 -1.16
CA ARG A 172 9.08 -14.17 -0.62
C ARG A 172 7.67 -14.68 -0.88
N PRO A 173 6.83 -14.78 0.16
CA PRO A 173 5.47 -15.28 0.01
C PRO A 173 4.59 -14.31 -0.79
N ILE A 174 3.81 -14.85 -1.72
CA ILE A 174 2.67 -14.15 -2.32
C ILE A 174 1.43 -14.43 -1.46
N PHE A 175 0.92 -13.39 -0.82
CA PHE A 175 -0.33 -13.40 -0.07
C PHE A 175 -1.49 -13.19 -1.04
N GLY A 176 -2.38 -14.18 -1.10
CA GLY A 176 -3.69 -14.04 -1.70
C GLY A 176 -4.62 -13.22 -0.82
N ARG A 177 -5.67 -12.66 -1.44
CA ARG A 177 -6.81 -12.13 -0.69
C ARG A 177 -7.40 -13.25 0.16
N THR A 178 -7.86 -12.95 1.36
CA THR A 178 -8.59 -13.92 2.18
C THR A 178 -9.87 -14.34 1.45
N GLU A 179 -9.90 -15.56 0.92
CA GLU A 179 -11.02 -16.10 0.16
C GLU A 179 -12.11 -16.60 1.12
N VAL A 180 -13.01 -15.69 1.51
CA VAL A 180 -14.23 -16.02 2.25
C VAL A 180 -15.41 -15.88 1.30
N GLN A 181 -16.14 -16.97 1.08
CA GLN A 181 -17.42 -16.93 0.40
C GLN A 181 -18.46 -16.41 1.40
N ILE A 182 -18.99 -15.22 1.16
CA ILE A 182 -20.11 -14.67 1.93
C ILE A 182 -21.34 -14.60 1.04
N SER A 183 -22.50 -14.96 1.59
CA SER A 183 -23.78 -14.82 0.90
C SER A 183 -24.15 -13.34 0.72
N ASP A 184 -25.03 -13.04 -0.23
CA ASP A 184 -25.55 -11.68 -0.44
C ASP A 184 -26.26 -11.14 0.80
N THR A 185 -26.92 -12.02 1.56
CA THR A 185 -27.57 -11.67 2.84
C THR A 185 -26.53 -11.28 3.89
N CYS A 186 -25.43 -12.01 4.00
CA CYS A 186 -24.32 -11.68 4.89
C CYS A 186 -23.65 -10.35 4.49
N SER A 187 -23.37 -10.16 3.21
CA SER A 187 -22.79 -8.92 2.67
C SER A 187 -23.70 -7.71 2.95
N SER A 188 -25.01 -7.87 2.76
CA SER A 188 -26.01 -6.83 3.05
C SER A 188 -26.10 -6.52 4.55
N ALA A 189 -26.03 -7.54 5.41
CA ALA A 189 -26.02 -7.35 6.86
C ALA A 189 -24.76 -6.61 7.32
N LEU A 190 -23.58 -6.97 6.80
CA LEU A 190 -22.34 -6.25 7.05
C LEU A 190 -22.45 -4.79 6.63
N ALA A 191 -22.93 -4.50 5.41
CA ALA A 191 -23.06 -3.12 4.94
C ALA A 191 -24.04 -2.28 5.79
N ARG A 192 -25.12 -2.90 6.29
CA ARG A 192 -26.13 -2.22 7.12
C ARG A 192 -25.68 -2.01 8.56
N GLU A 193 -25.02 -3.00 9.16
CA GLU A 193 -24.70 -3.01 10.59
C GLU A 193 -23.25 -2.63 10.91
N CYS A 194 -22.36 -2.71 9.92
CA CYS A 194 -20.93 -2.39 10.02
C CYS A 194 -20.51 -1.43 8.89
N PRO A 195 -21.09 -0.22 8.79
CA PRO A 195 -20.82 0.70 7.68
C PRO A 195 -19.34 1.11 7.66
N LYS A 196 -18.67 1.09 6.51
CA LYS A 196 -17.20 1.27 6.43
C LYS A 196 -16.69 2.68 6.76
N ASP A 197 -17.56 3.68 6.68
CA ASP A 197 -17.29 5.09 7.00
C ASP A 197 -17.54 5.44 8.47
N TRP A 198 -17.67 4.43 9.33
CA TRP A 198 -17.96 4.56 10.75
C TRP A 198 -17.11 5.59 11.53
N SER A 199 -17.70 6.14 12.58
CA SER A 199 -17.00 6.92 13.62
C SER A 199 -17.29 6.29 14.97
N SER A 200 -16.27 5.82 15.66
CA SER A 200 -16.38 5.08 16.92
C SER A 200 -15.48 5.68 17.98
N SER A 201 -16.01 5.83 19.20
CA SER A 201 -15.25 6.21 20.39
C SER A 201 -14.39 5.05 20.93
N ASN A 202 -14.70 3.81 20.55
CA ASN A 202 -13.96 2.61 20.94
C ASN A 202 -13.18 2.04 19.74
N TYR A 203 -12.73 2.93 18.86
CA TYR A 203 -11.85 2.62 17.73
C TYR A 203 -12.39 1.55 16.77
N GLY A 204 -13.71 1.30 16.75
CA GLY A 204 -14.34 0.32 15.85
C GLY A 204 -14.27 -1.13 16.32
N ILE A 205 -13.85 -1.38 17.57
CA ILE A 205 -13.79 -2.72 18.15
C ILE A 205 -15.18 -3.36 18.16
N GLU A 206 -16.22 -2.61 18.52
CA GLU A 206 -17.61 -3.08 18.54
C GLU A 206 -18.10 -3.46 17.14
N LEU A 207 -17.65 -2.76 16.10
CA LEU A 207 -17.98 -3.07 14.71
C LEU A 207 -17.24 -4.31 14.22
N PHE A 208 -15.99 -4.49 14.67
CA PHE A 208 -15.22 -5.70 14.39
C PHE A 208 -15.86 -6.94 15.01
N GLU A 209 -16.23 -6.89 16.29
CA GLU A 209 -16.93 -7.99 16.98
C GLU A 209 -18.29 -8.28 16.32
N LYS A 210 -19.02 -7.22 15.95
CA LYS A 210 -20.29 -7.35 15.24
C LYS A 210 -20.11 -7.97 13.85
N ALA A 211 -19.08 -7.59 13.12
CA ALA A 211 -18.77 -8.16 11.81
C ALA A 211 -18.45 -9.65 11.92
N ILE A 212 -17.67 -10.06 12.94
CA ILE A 212 -17.41 -11.48 13.22
C ILE A 212 -18.72 -12.23 13.50
N SER A 213 -19.57 -11.69 14.38
CA SER A 213 -20.86 -12.30 14.69
C SER A 213 -21.73 -12.50 13.44
N ILE A 214 -21.79 -11.51 12.55
CA ILE A 214 -22.53 -11.62 11.28
C ILE A 214 -21.90 -12.70 10.37
N LEU A 215 -20.58 -12.74 10.29
CA LEU A 215 -19.87 -13.70 9.45
C LEU A 215 -20.05 -15.15 9.95
N GLU A 216 -19.95 -15.38 11.26
CA GLU A 216 -20.09 -16.72 11.85
C GLU A 216 -21.54 -17.24 11.79
N VAL A 217 -22.55 -16.37 11.96
CA VAL A 217 -23.97 -16.76 11.92
C VAL A 217 -24.44 -17.14 10.52
N ASN A 218 -23.89 -16.52 9.48
CA ASN A 218 -24.32 -16.72 8.08
C ASN A 218 -23.44 -17.71 7.29
N GLN A 219 -22.66 -18.56 7.98
CA GLN A 219 -21.92 -19.68 7.36
C GLN A 219 -22.75 -20.98 7.22
N ILE A 220 -24.01 -20.98 7.69
CA ILE A 220 -24.98 -22.08 7.52
C ILE A 220 -25.87 -21.81 6.33
#